data_AF-A0A4U0NRL3-F1
#
_entry.id   AF-A0A4U0NRL3-F1
#
_cell.length_a   1.000
_cell.length_b   1.000
_cell.length_c   1.000
_cell.angle_alpha   90.00
_cell.angle_beta   90.00
_cell.angle_gamma   90.00
#
_symmetry.space_group_name_H-M   'P 1'
#
loop_
_entity.id
_entity.type
_entity.pdbx_description
1 polymer ?
#
loop_
_entity_poly.entity_id
_entity_poly.type
_entity_poly.pdbx_seq_one_letter_code
_entity_poly.pdbx_strand_id
1 'polypeptide(L)' 'MVLTASEPVVQAADAAFQALRALRDRIAQGQDVHSPGYEADLSSYDDSLRSLRNAIREDLHADALSFRIPM' A
#
# COMPACT_ATOMS: atom_id res chain seq x y z
N MET A 1 -12.14 18.32 2.47
CA MET A 1 -12.35 17.25 1.47
C MET A 1 -11.97 15.95 2.14
N VAL A 2 -12.93 15.05 2.36
CA VAL A 2 -12.67 13.71 2.92
C VAL A 2 -12.66 12.76 1.73
N LEU A 3 -11.50 12.16 1.44
CA LEU A 3 -11.41 11.06 0.50
C LEU A 3 -11.89 9.81 1.24
N THR A 4 -13.01 9.25 0.80
CA THR A 4 -13.54 7.96 1.30
C THR A 4 -13.04 6.86 0.37
N ALA A 5 -12.51 5.78 0.94
CA ALA A 5 -12.11 4.58 0.23
C ALA A 5 -12.69 3.36 0.95
N SER A 6 -12.81 2.22 0.27
CA SER A 6 -13.26 0.99 0.93
C SER A 6 -12.25 0.51 1.98
N GLU A 7 -12.76 -0.26 2.94
CA GLU A 7 -11.95 -0.85 4.01
C GLU A 7 -10.70 -1.60 3.51
N PRO A 8 -10.77 -2.42 2.43
CA PRO A 8 -9.57 -3.08 1.88
C PRO A 8 -8.50 -2.10 1.40
N VAL A 9 -8.90 -0.97 0.81
CA VAL A 9 -7.97 0.08 0.36
C VAL A 9 -7.31 0.74 1.57
N VAL A 10 -8.08 1.04 2.62
CA VAL A 10 -7.56 1.65 3.85
C VAL A 10 -6.56 0.71 4.54
N GLN A 11 -6.90 -0.57 4.68
CA GLN A 11 -6.02 -1.56 5.29
C GLN A 11 -4.71 -1.75 4.49
N ALA A 12 -4.80 -1.81 3.16
CA ALA A 12 -3.63 -1.93 2.31
C ALA A 12 -2.77 -0.65 2.33
N ALA A 13 -3.39 0.52 2.48
CA ALA A 13 -2.68 1.78 2.63
C ALA A 13 -1.92 1.83 3.96
N ASP A 14 -2.57 1.45 5.07
CA ASP A 14 -1.91 1.35 6.37
C ASP A 14 -0.72 0.39 6.32
N ALA A 15 -0.87 -0.78 5.70
CA ALA A 15 0.23 -1.73 5.53
C ALA A 15 1.42 -1.13 4.75
N ALA A 16 1.16 -0.43 3.64
CA ALA A 16 2.19 0.24 2.87
C ALA A 16 2.89 1.37 3.66
N PHE A 17 2.14 2.14 4.44
CA PHE A 17 2.71 3.18 5.30
C PHE A 17 3.57 2.60 6.43
N GLN A 18 3.16 1.49 7.04
CA GLN A 18 3.95 0.83 8.07
C GLN A 18 5.25 0.26 7.51
N ALA A 19 5.21 -0.37 6.32
CA ALA A 19 6.40 -0.88 5.65
C ALA A 19 7.38 0.25 5.28
N LEU A 20 6.87 1.38 4.75
CA LEU A 20 7.69 2.56 4.49
C LEU A 20 8.34 3.12 5.75
N ARG A 21 7.59 3.13 6.87
CA ARG A 21 8.09 3.61 8.15
C ARG A 21 9.22 2.71 8.68
N ALA A 22 9.07 1.40 8.59
CA ALA A 22 10.11 0.44 8.95
C ALA A 22 11.40 0.68 8.14
N LEU A 23 11.28 0.83 6.82
CA LEU A 23 12.41 1.11 5.93
C LEU A 23 13.10 2.44 6.31
N ARG A 24 12.33 3.50 6.52
CA ARG A 24 12.85 4.82 6.94
C ARG A 24 13.56 4.73 8.29
N ASP A 25 12.98 4.02 9.25
CA ASP A 25 13.54 3.90 10.59
C ASP A 25 14.86 3.10 10.55
N ARG A 26 15.03 2.12 9.65
CA ARG A 26 16.33 1.46 9.39
C ARG A 26 17.37 2.39 8.79
N ILE A 27 16.98 3.22 7.81
CA ILE A 27 17.87 4.24 7.24
C ILE A 27 18.33 5.21 8.34
N ALA A 28 17.40 5.64 9.21
CA ALA A 28 17.70 6.53 10.33
C ALA A 28 18.67 5.90 11.36
N GLN A 29 18.68 4.58 11.48
CA GLN A 29 19.66 3.83 12.28
C GLN A 29 21.03 3.69 11.61
N GLY A 30 21.19 4.21 10.39
CA GLY A 30 22.45 4.17 9.65
C GLY A 30 22.75 2.82 8.99
N GLN A 31 21.73 1.98 8.77
CA GLN A 31 21.94 0.74 8.03
C GLN A 31 22.32 1.00 6.57
N ASP A 32 23.24 0.18 6.05
CA ASP A 32 23.61 0.19 4.64
C ASP A 32 22.42 -0.26 3.76
N VAL A 33 22.26 0.40 2.62
CA VAL A 33 21.26 0.10 1.58
C VAL A 33 21.47 -1.30 1.00
N HIS A 34 22.68 -1.84 1.07
CA HIS A 34 23.01 -3.21 0.65
C HIS A 34 22.93 -4.22 1.80
N SER A 35 22.47 -3.81 2.97
CA SER A 35 22.27 -4.76 4.06
C SER A 35 21.08 -5.68 3.77
N PRO A 36 21.16 -6.98 4.12
CA PRO A 36 20.04 -7.90 3.93
C PRO A 36 18.74 -7.44 4.63
N GLY A 37 18.87 -6.70 5.73
CA GLY A 37 17.73 -6.12 6.45
C GLY A 37 17.05 -4.99 5.69
N TYR A 38 17.82 -4.16 4.97
CA TYR A 38 17.26 -3.11 4.12
C TYR A 38 16.55 -3.72 2.90
N GLU A 39 17.18 -4.71 2.24
CA GLU A 39 16.60 -5.37 1.06
C GLU A 39 15.27 -6.09 1.40
N ALA A 40 15.21 -6.76 2.56
CA ALA A 40 14.00 -7.41 3.04
C ALA A 40 12.85 -6.41 3.30
N ASP A 41 13.15 -5.26 3.91
CA ASP A 41 12.17 -4.21 4.15
C ASP A 41 11.73 -3.53 2.85
N LEU A 42 12.65 -3.33 1.91
CA LEU A 42 12.33 -2.78 0.59
C LEU A 42 11.39 -3.71 -0.17
N SER A 43 11.67 -5.02 -0.17
CA SER A 43 10.78 -6.02 -0.78
C SER A 43 9.39 -6.01 -0.12
N SER A 44 9.34 -5.92 1.22
CA SER A 44 8.08 -5.87 1.97
C SER A 44 7.27 -4.62 1.65
N TYR A 45 7.94 -3.49 1.45
CA TYR A 45 7.31 -2.25 1.03
C TYR A 45 6.75 -2.35 -0.40
N ASP A 46 7.51 -2.90 -1.34
CA ASP A 46 7.06 -3.11 -2.73
C ASP A 46 5.85 -4.03 -2.82
N ASP A 47 5.81 -5.10 -2.02
CA ASP A 47 4.67 -6.01 -1.95
C ASP A 47 3.44 -5.31 -1.37
N SER A 48 3.62 -4.50 -0.33
CA SER A 48 2.53 -3.70 0.26
C SER A 48 1.98 -2.66 -0.73
N LEU A 49 2.84 -1.99 -1.50
CA LEU A 49 2.42 -1.08 -2.58
C LEU A 49 1.68 -1.81 -3.70
N ARG A 50 2.10 -3.02 -4.05
CA ARG A 50 1.39 -3.85 -5.02
C ARG A 50 0.00 -4.21 -4.54
N SER A 51 -0.12 -4.62 -3.27
CA SER A 51 -1.40 -4.91 -2.63
C SER A 51 -2.33 -3.69 -2.64
N LEU A 52 -1.84 -2.52 -2.22
CA LEU A 52 -2.60 -1.27 -2.24
C LEU A 52 -3.09 -0.91 -3.64
N ARG A 53 -2.22 -1.00 -4.66
CA ARG A 53 -2.61 -0.73 -6.04
C ARG A 53 -3.66 -1.69 -6.57
N ASN A 54 -3.60 -2.97 -6.16
CA ASN A 54 -4.63 -3.94 -6.54
C ASN A 54 -5.95 -3.64 -5.83
N ALA A 55 -5.92 -3.34 -4.53
CA ALA A 55 -7.12 -2.95 -3.78
C ALA A 55 -7.78 -1.70 -4.39
N ILE A 56 -7.01 -0.66 -4.72
CA ILE A 56 -7.54 0.55 -5.38
C ILE A 56 -8.15 0.19 -6.74
N ARG A 57 -7.50 -0.69 -7.52
CA ARG A 57 -8.05 -1.11 -8.81
C ARG A 57 -9.37 -1.84 -8.64
N GLU A 58 -9.43 -2.79 -7.71
CA GLU A 58 -10.64 -3.55 -7.43
C GLU A 58 -11.78 -2.63 -6.94
N ASP A 59 -11.47 -1.70 -6.05
CA ASP A 59 -12.41 -0.69 -5.54
C ASP A 59 -12.98 0.18 -6.67
N LEU A 60 -12.11 0.70 -7.54
CA LEU A 60 -12.52 1.50 -8.70
C LEU A 60 -13.31 0.69 -9.73
N HIS A 61 -12.99 -0.59 -9.92
CA HIS A 61 -13.79 -1.48 -10.80
C HIS A 61 -15.13 -1.86 -10.17
N ALA A 62 -15.19 -2.04 -8.86
CA ALA A 62 -16.43 -2.26 -8.13
C ALA A 62 -17.35 -1.05 -8.24
N ASP A 63 -16.83 0.16 -8.04
CA ASP A 63 -17.58 1.41 -8.23
C ASP A 63 -18.06 1.59 -9.67
N ALA A 64 -17.22 1.26 -10.67
CA ALA A 64 -17.61 1.34 -12.08
C ALA A 64 -18.72 0.34 -12.46
N LEU A 65 -18.79 -0.82 -11.80
CA LEU A 65 -19.87 -1.78 -11.93
C LEU A 65 -21.13 -1.33 -11.18
N SER A 66 -20.99 -0.75 -9.99
CA SER A 66 -22.10 -0.18 -9.21
C SER A 66 -22.74 1.03 -9.88
N PHE A 67 -22.00 1.78 -10.71
CA PHE A 67 -22.54 2.88 -11.51
C PHE A 67 -23.29 2.42 -12.77
N ARG A 68 -23.16 1.15 -13.17
CA ARG A 68 -23.90 0.56 -14.30
C ARG A 68 -25.08 -0.26 -13.76
N ILE A 69 -26.29 0.30 -13.89
CA ILE A 69 -27.68 -0.25 -13.79
C ILE A 69 -28.48 0.49 -12.69
N PRO A 70 -29.54 1.26 -13.07
CA PRO A 70 -30.75 0.71 -13.69
C PRO A 70 -31.11 1.29 -15.07
N MET A 71 -31.40 0.39 -16.02
CA MET A 71 -32.29 0.58 -17.17
C MET A 71 -33.13 -0.69 -17.29
#